data_AF-A0A539E9Q2-F1
#
_entry.id   AF-A0A539E9Q2-F1
#
_cell.length_a   1.000
_cell.length_b   1.000
_cell.length_c   1.000
_cell.angle_alpha   90.00
_cell.angle_beta   90.00
_cell.angle_gamma   90.00
#
_symmetry.space_group_name_H-M   'P 1'
#
loop_
_entity.id
_entity.type
_entity.pdbx_description
1 polymer ?
#
loop_
_entity_poly.entity_id
_entity_poly.type
_entity_poly.pdbx_seq_one_letter_code
_entity_poly.pdbx_strand_id
1 'polypeptide(L)'
;MKSGVARSVVATAALVSLALTSTSPPTMASTHDGKPKVLLHVRPVTTKNVCQAAYLGSCQEAVTQGSINEFYDVYLLVARGTQPGLAGVQLGIDYQGGFKFEGGERPIDIFSFGLCAQLGFQTPTPPWPSPGGGIMMVWGDYGDGGCVMDDVNVGGYFYMAAYEPAFLRVIPRPVDQVLKVSNCSSVEITLNELADAGYAWFSDTGLTGCNPCNEPCMGVAVEPTTWSRIKAQVVGGR
;
A
#
# COMPACT_ATOMS: atom_id res chain seq x y z
N MET A 1 59.32 -68.03 37.29
CA MET A 1 58.26 -68.09 36.26
C MET A 1 56.95 -67.57 36.85
N LYS A 2 56.52 -66.36 36.46
CA LYS A 2 55.15 -65.97 36.05
C LYS A 2 55.10 -64.44 36.01
N SER A 3 55.04 -63.95 34.77
CA SER A 3 54.91 -62.56 34.35
C SER A 3 53.51 -62.03 34.68
N GLY A 4 53.42 -60.85 35.29
CA GLY A 4 52.18 -60.13 35.56
C GLY A 4 51.99 -58.99 34.56
N VAL A 5 51.01 -59.14 33.68
CA VAL A 5 50.67 -58.21 32.59
C VAL A 5 49.85 -57.04 33.14
N ALA A 6 50.34 -55.81 32.94
CA ALA A 6 49.58 -54.58 33.17
C ALA A 6 48.68 -54.30 31.95
N ARG A 7 47.35 -54.20 32.16
CA ARG A 7 46.40 -53.76 31.14
C ARG A 7 46.05 -52.29 31.37
N SER A 8 46.45 -51.45 30.42
CA SER A 8 46.07 -50.04 30.33
C SER A 8 44.71 -49.94 29.64
N VAL A 9 43.72 -49.34 30.32
CA VAL A 9 42.39 -49.06 29.75
C VAL A 9 42.41 -47.63 29.21
N VAL A 10 42.42 -47.49 27.89
CA VAL A 10 42.27 -46.20 27.21
C VAL A 10 40.78 -45.94 27.02
N ALA A 11 40.25 -44.92 27.71
CA ALA A 11 38.86 -44.48 27.58
C ALA A 11 38.76 -43.44 26.45
N THR A 12 38.09 -43.79 25.36
CA THR A 12 37.84 -42.91 24.21
C THR A 12 36.58 -42.09 24.49
N ALA A 13 36.72 -40.79 24.77
CA ALA A 13 35.60 -39.86 24.90
C ALA A 13 35.16 -39.39 23.51
N ALA A 14 33.96 -39.76 23.07
CA ALA A 14 33.36 -39.28 21.83
C ALA A 14 32.66 -37.94 22.08
N LEU A 15 33.18 -36.86 21.48
CA LEU A 15 32.55 -35.54 21.44
C LEU A 15 31.40 -35.55 20.42
N VAL A 16 30.16 -35.51 20.92
CA VAL A 16 28.95 -35.32 20.11
C VAL A 16 28.76 -33.82 19.88
N SER A 17 29.18 -33.33 18.71
CA SER A 17 28.94 -31.94 18.29
C SER A 17 27.47 -31.76 17.90
N LEU A 18 26.67 -31.19 18.80
CA LEU A 18 25.29 -30.79 18.55
C LEU A 18 25.29 -29.53 17.66
N ALA A 19 25.16 -29.71 16.35
CA ALA A 19 25.00 -28.61 15.40
C ALA A 19 23.62 -27.96 15.60
N LEU A 20 23.57 -26.85 16.34
CA LEU A 20 22.41 -25.97 16.40
C LEU A 20 22.19 -25.34 15.03
N THR A 21 21.39 -25.98 14.18
CA THR A 21 20.88 -25.35 12.95
C THR A 21 19.85 -24.31 13.37
N SER A 22 20.29 -23.06 13.47
CA SER A 22 19.40 -21.90 13.64
C SER A 22 18.54 -21.77 12.38
N THR A 23 17.36 -22.37 12.39
CA THR A 23 16.33 -22.07 11.40
C THR A 23 15.81 -20.68 11.71
N SER A 24 16.42 -19.66 11.12
CA SER A 24 15.82 -18.33 11.08
C SER A 24 14.41 -18.49 10.53
N PRO A 25 13.36 -18.02 11.21
CA PRO A 25 12.02 -18.04 10.65
C PRO A 25 12.07 -17.29 9.32
N PRO A 26 11.27 -17.69 8.32
CA PRO A 26 11.17 -16.94 7.08
C PRO A 26 10.83 -15.49 7.44
N THR A 27 11.74 -14.58 7.16
CA THR A 27 11.47 -13.14 7.27
C THR A 27 10.40 -12.84 6.24
N MET A 28 9.15 -12.74 6.67
CA MET A 28 8.10 -12.24 5.80
C MET A 28 8.50 -10.82 5.41
N ALA A 29 8.47 -10.51 4.12
CA ALA A 29 8.79 -9.19 3.60
C ALA A 29 7.70 -8.21 4.09
N SER A 30 7.86 -7.72 5.32
CA SER A 30 6.98 -6.73 5.91
C SER A 30 7.37 -5.35 5.45
N THR A 31 6.48 -4.39 5.63
CA THR A 31 6.72 -2.96 5.47
C THR A 31 7.94 -2.51 6.29
N HIS A 32 8.62 -1.43 5.89
CA HIS A 32 9.87 -0.97 6.52
C HIS A 32 9.80 -0.75 8.04
N ASP A 33 8.62 -0.46 8.59
CA ASP A 33 8.36 -0.21 10.01
C ASP A 33 7.40 -1.23 10.64
N GLY A 34 7.02 -2.27 9.89
CA GLY A 34 6.08 -3.31 10.33
C GLY A 34 4.63 -2.83 10.49
N LYS A 35 4.29 -1.59 10.13
CA LYS A 35 2.92 -1.07 10.19
C LYS A 35 2.14 -1.34 8.89
N PRO A 36 0.81 -1.40 8.93
CA PRO A 36 0.02 -1.48 7.71
C PRO A 36 0.25 -0.26 6.80
N LYS A 37 0.19 -0.46 5.49
CA LYS A 37 0.35 0.60 4.48
C LYS A 37 -0.76 0.51 3.44
N VAL A 38 -1.11 1.63 2.85
CA VAL A 38 -2.03 1.72 1.71
C VAL A 38 -1.29 2.37 0.55
N LEU A 39 -1.23 1.72 -0.59
CA LEU A 39 -0.39 2.14 -1.71
C LEU A 39 -1.07 1.91 -3.06
N LEU A 40 -0.51 2.52 -4.10
CA LEU A 40 -0.95 2.37 -5.47
C LEU A 40 0.05 1.56 -6.26
N HIS A 41 -0.44 0.73 -7.16
CA HIS A 41 0.38 -0.07 -8.06
C HIS A 41 -0.08 0.10 -9.51
N VAL A 42 0.77 0.68 -10.34
CA VAL A 42 0.50 0.98 -11.74
C VAL A 42 0.88 -0.22 -12.61
N ARG A 43 -0.06 -0.67 -13.45
CA ARG A 43 0.16 -1.76 -14.41
C ARG A 43 -0.54 -1.46 -15.74
N PRO A 44 0.01 -1.93 -16.87
CA PRO A 44 -0.72 -1.93 -18.12
C PRO A 44 -2.06 -2.64 -17.98
N VAL A 45 -3.06 -2.17 -18.72
CA VAL A 45 -4.42 -2.71 -18.69
C VAL A 45 -4.44 -4.20 -18.97
N THR A 46 -5.21 -4.95 -18.17
CA THR A 46 -5.53 -6.36 -18.43
C THR A 46 -7.03 -6.58 -18.48
N THR A 47 -7.46 -7.56 -19.27
CA THR A 47 -8.89 -7.90 -19.44
C THR A 47 -9.29 -9.18 -18.72
N LYS A 48 -8.32 -9.94 -18.20
CA LYS A 48 -8.57 -11.23 -17.54
C LYS A 48 -7.93 -11.25 -16.16
N ASN A 49 -8.69 -11.74 -15.18
CA ASN A 49 -8.24 -11.90 -13.80
C ASN A 49 -7.62 -10.61 -13.25
N VAL A 50 -8.30 -9.47 -13.47
CA VAL A 50 -7.75 -8.13 -13.22
C VAL A 50 -7.30 -8.01 -11.76
N CYS A 51 -8.14 -8.41 -10.81
CA CYS A 51 -7.78 -8.40 -9.39
C CYS A 51 -6.53 -9.24 -9.06
N GLN A 52 -6.35 -10.39 -9.71
CA GLN A 52 -5.20 -11.26 -9.48
C GLN A 52 -3.92 -10.76 -10.17
N ALA A 53 -4.03 -9.92 -11.20
CA ALA A 53 -2.88 -9.38 -11.93
C ALA A 53 -2.04 -8.41 -11.08
N ALA A 54 -2.57 -7.97 -9.93
CA ALA A 54 -1.90 -7.08 -8.99
C ALA A 54 -1.36 -7.77 -7.74
N TYR A 55 -1.38 -9.11 -7.69
CA TYR A 55 -0.74 -9.82 -6.59
C TYR A 55 0.77 -9.59 -6.62
N LEU A 56 1.30 -9.18 -5.48
CA LEU A 56 2.72 -8.98 -5.24
C LEU A 56 3.17 -9.95 -4.14
N GLY A 57 4.40 -10.45 -4.23
CA GLY A 57 4.98 -11.19 -3.12
C GLY A 57 5.32 -10.29 -1.94
N SER A 58 5.51 -8.99 -2.21
CA SER A 58 5.91 -7.98 -1.25
C SER A 58 5.41 -6.60 -1.69
N CYS A 59 4.96 -5.75 -0.75
CA CYS A 59 4.44 -4.44 -1.13
C CYS A 59 5.54 -3.49 -1.63
N GLN A 60 6.80 -3.77 -1.30
CA GLN A 60 7.98 -3.07 -1.83
C GLN A 60 8.12 -3.18 -3.34
N GLU A 61 7.53 -4.21 -3.96
CA GLU A 61 7.56 -4.45 -5.42
C GLU A 61 6.55 -3.59 -6.19
N ALA A 62 5.71 -2.82 -5.49
CA ALA A 62 4.71 -1.99 -6.15
C ALA A 62 5.37 -0.90 -7.01
N VAL A 63 5.06 -0.95 -8.30
CA VAL A 63 5.40 0.09 -9.28
C VAL A 63 4.49 1.30 -9.09
N THR A 64 5.07 2.46 -8.82
CA THR A 64 4.35 3.72 -8.50
C THR A 64 4.47 4.77 -9.61
N GLN A 65 4.82 4.35 -10.83
CA GLN A 65 5.04 5.25 -11.96
C GLN A 65 4.29 4.80 -13.21
N GLY A 66 3.88 5.75 -14.04
CA GLY A 66 3.36 5.53 -15.38
C GLY A 66 3.75 6.67 -16.33
N SER A 67 3.62 6.42 -17.62
CA SER A 67 3.73 7.44 -18.68
C SER A 67 2.41 8.20 -18.85
N ILE A 68 2.47 9.38 -19.47
CA ILE A 68 1.25 10.07 -19.90
C ILE A 68 0.77 9.50 -21.23
N ASN A 69 -0.50 9.72 -21.57
CA ASN A 69 -1.17 9.23 -22.77
C ASN A 69 -1.21 7.70 -22.92
N GLU A 70 -1.05 6.98 -21.81
CA GLU A 70 -1.23 5.53 -21.72
C GLU A 70 -2.41 5.18 -20.80
N PHE A 71 -3.02 4.04 -21.05
CA PHE A 71 -4.06 3.48 -20.19
C PHE A 71 -3.46 2.51 -19.19
N TYR A 72 -3.92 2.59 -17.94
CA TYR A 72 -3.48 1.73 -16.85
C TYR A 72 -4.66 1.16 -16.08
N ASP A 73 -4.42 0.01 -15.47
CA ASP A 73 -5.09 -0.40 -14.25
C ASP A 73 -4.21 0.01 -13.06
N VAL A 74 -4.67 1.00 -12.30
CA VAL A 74 -3.97 1.46 -11.09
C VAL A 74 -4.62 0.79 -9.89
N TYR A 75 -3.93 -0.18 -9.32
CA TYR A 75 -4.43 -0.99 -8.22
C TYR A 75 -4.26 -0.29 -6.88
N LEU A 76 -5.28 -0.41 -6.05
CA LEU A 76 -5.25 0.01 -4.67
C LEU A 76 -4.90 -1.19 -3.81
N LEU A 77 -3.72 -1.14 -3.19
CA LEU A 77 -3.18 -2.23 -2.39
C LEU A 77 -3.19 -1.86 -0.90
N VAL A 78 -3.38 -2.86 -0.05
CA VAL A 78 -3.24 -2.73 1.39
C VAL A 78 -2.25 -3.78 1.89
N ALA A 79 -1.11 -3.32 2.38
CA ALA A 79 -0.12 -4.16 3.04
C ALA A 79 -0.47 -4.27 4.52
N ARG A 80 -0.52 -5.49 5.08
CA ARG A 80 -0.92 -5.69 6.48
C ARG A 80 0.18 -5.33 7.49
N GLY A 81 1.44 -5.25 7.06
CA GLY A 81 2.58 -5.14 7.95
C GLY A 81 2.70 -6.38 8.85
N THR A 82 2.78 -6.18 10.17
CA THR A 82 2.87 -7.26 11.17
C THR A 82 1.52 -7.71 11.72
N GLN A 83 0.41 -7.22 11.16
CA GLN A 83 -0.92 -7.57 11.65
C GLN A 83 -1.28 -9.03 11.37
N PRO A 84 -2.04 -9.70 12.26
CA PRO A 84 -2.38 -11.11 12.11
C PRO A 84 -3.17 -11.39 10.83
N GLY A 85 -3.91 -10.40 10.32
CA GLY A 85 -4.56 -10.41 9.01
C GLY A 85 -5.31 -9.10 8.80
N LEU A 86 -5.98 -8.97 7.66
CA LEU A 86 -6.69 -7.77 7.23
C LEU A 86 -8.19 -8.07 7.12
N ALA A 87 -9.01 -7.21 7.72
CA ALA A 87 -10.47 -7.29 7.65
C ALA A 87 -11.05 -6.13 6.82
N GLY A 88 -10.44 -4.96 6.85
CA GLY A 88 -10.97 -3.81 6.12
C GLY A 88 -10.02 -2.63 6.05
N VAL A 89 -10.36 -1.68 5.18
CA VAL A 89 -9.67 -0.40 5.04
C VAL A 89 -10.70 0.68 4.76
N GLN A 90 -10.43 1.89 5.23
CA GLN A 90 -11.14 3.08 4.75
C GLN A 90 -10.13 4.13 4.32
N LEU A 91 -10.42 4.77 3.20
CA LEU A 91 -9.53 5.74 2.57
C LEU A 91 -10.31 6.62 1.60
N GLY A 92 -9.64 7.64 1.11
CA GLY A 92 -10.02 8.36 -0.09
C GLY A 92 -8.91 8.37 -1.12
N ILE A 93 -9.22 8.98 -2.25
CA ILE A 93 -8.23 9.33 -3.26
C ILE A 93 -8.35 10.80 -3.61
N ASP A 94 -7.23 11.36 -4.00
CA ASP A 94 -7.17 12.67 -4.58
C ASP A 94 -6.28 12.67 -5.81
N TYR A 95 -6.69 13.47 -6.78
CA TYR A 95 -5.98 13.74 -8.01
C TYR A 95 -6.41 15.13 -8.47
N GLN A 96 -5.52 15.87 -9.11
CA GLN A 96 -5.79 17.26 -9.52
C GLN A 96 -6.08 18.22 -8.33
N GLY A 97 -5.57 17.91 -7.14
CA GLY A 97 -5.74 18.76 -5.94
C GLY A 97 -7.20 18.97 -5.52
N GLY A 98 -8.07 18.00 -5.76
CA GLY A 98 -9.49 18.03 -5.38
C GLY A 98 -10.40 18.78 -6.35
N PHE A 99 -9.88 19.38 -7.42
CA PHE A 99 -10.69 20.16 -8.36
C PHE A 99 -11.27 19.27 -9.47
N LYS A 100 -12.59 19.36 -9.66
CA LYS A 100 -13.24 18.89 -10.89
C LYS A 100 -13.10 19.98 -11.94
N PHE A 101 -12.30 19.76 -12.98
CA PHE A 101 -12.29 20.66 -14.13
C PHE A 101 -13.65 20.56 -14.85
N GLU A 102 -14.36 21.70 -14.92
CA GLU A 102 -15.49 21.92 -15.81
C GLU A 102 -14.97 22.51 -17.13
N GLY A 103 -15.03 21.72 -18.21
CA GLY A 103 -14.81 22.24 -19.58
C GLY A 103 -13.38 22.21 -20.15
N GLY A 104 -12.47 21.38 -19.61
CA GLY A 104 -11.11 21.21 -20.15
C GLY A 104 -10.56 19.78 -20.02
N GLU A 105 -9.39 19.55 -20.63
CA GLU A 105 -8.61 18.30 -20.48
C GLU A 105 -8.21 18.13 -19.01
N ARG A 106 -8.45 16.93 -18.45
CA ARG A 106 -8.16 16.60 -17.06
C ARG A 106 -6.78 15.95 -17.00
N PRO A 107 -5.83 16.40 -16.14
CA PRO A 107 -4.54 15.73 -16.02
C PRO A 107 -4.67 14.21 -15.78
N ILE A 108 -5.71 13.79 -15.04
CA ILE A 108 -6.08 12.38 -14.84
C ILE A 108 -7.57 12.21 -15.13
N ASP A 109 -7.91 11.20 -15.94
CA ASP A 109 -9.28 10.73 -16.11
C ASP A 109 -9.43 9.28 -15.63
N ILE A 110 -10.39 9.06 -14.73
CA ILE A 110 -10.72 7.73 -14.19
C ILE A 110 -12.04 7.30 -14.83
N PHE A 111 -11.97 6.32 -15.72
CA PHE A 111 -13.12 5.83 -16.48
C PHE A 111 -14.00 4.91 -15.64
N SER A 112 -13.41 4.10 -14.76
CA SER A 112 -14.14 3.21 -13.87
C SER A 112 -13.30 2.77 -12.67
N PHE A 113 -13.97 2.24 -11.65
CA PHE A 113 -13.34 1.53 -10.53
C PHE A 113 -13.91 0.11 -10.43
N GLY A 114 -13.03 -0.88 -10.47
CA GLY A 114 -13.36 -2.28 -10.20
C GLY A 114 -13.05 -2.63 -8.74
N LEU A 115 -14.06 -3.09 -8.00
CA LEU A 115 -13.88 -3.56 -6.62
C LEU A 115 -13.31 -4.99 -6.62
N CYS A 116 -12.21 -5.22 -5.89
CA CYS A 116 -11.60 -6.54 -5.69
C CYS A 116 -11.75 -7.07 -4.26
N ALA A 117 -12.03 -6.18 -3.30
CA ALA A 117 -12.52 -6.58 -1.98
C ALA A 117 -13.94 -7.17 -2.08
N GLN A 118 -14.41 -7.79 -0.99
CA GLN A 118 -15.73 -8.43 -0.98
C GLN A 118 -16.87 -7.41 -0.98
N LEU A 119 -16.73 -6.35 -0.17
CA LEU A 119 -17.72 -5.29 -0.01
C LEU A 119 -17.06 -3.92 -0.09
N GLY A 120 -17.81 -2.94 -0.61
CA GLY A 120 -17.38 -1.55 -0.74
C GLY A 120 -18.50 -0.57 -0.40
N PHE A 121 -18.22 0.39 0.47
CA PHE A 121 -19.14 1.43 0.92
C PHE A 121 -18.58 2.81 0.53
N GLN A 122 -19.05 3.30 -0.62
CA GLN A 122 -18.60 4.56 -1.21
C GLN A 122 -19.18 5.76 -0.46
N THR A 123 -18.43 6.86 -0.37
CA THR A 123 -18.99 8.14 0.09
C THR A 123 -19.91 8.72 -0.98
N PRO A 124 -21.07 9.29 -0.60
CA PRO A 124 -22.01 9.86 -1.57
C PRO A 124 -21.50 11.18 -2.17
N THR A 125 -20.66 11.93 -1.45
CA THR A 125 -20.20 13.26 -1.87
C THR A 125 -18.79 13.54 -1.35
N PRO A 126 -17.81 13.80 -2.23
CA PRO A 126 -17.82 13.51 -3.67
C PRO A 126 -18.09 12.01 -3.96
N PRO A 127 -18.76 11.68 -5.08
CA PRO A 127 -19.04 10.28 -5.43
C PRO A 127 -17.74 9.58 -5.79
N TRP A 128 -17.49 8.39 -5.23
CA TRP A 128 -16.34 7.56 -5.59
C TRP A 128 -16.40 7.15 -7.07
N PRO A 129 -15.27 7.15 -7.83
CA PRO A 129 -13.90 7.53 -7.48
C PRO A 129 -13.54 8.97 -7.92
N SER A 130 -14.43 9.95 -7.76
CA SER A 130 -14.11 11.37 -8.05
C SER A 130 -12.94 11.86 -7.17
N PRO A 131 -12.25 12.96 -7.55
CA PRO A 131 -11.26 13.58 -6.67
C PRO A 131 -11.87 13.92 -5.32
N GLY A 132 -11.14 13.62 -4.25
CA GLY A 132 -11.62 13.81 -2.89
C GLY A 132 -12.82 12.91 -2.55
N GLY A 133 -13.05 11.80 -3.28
CA GLY A 133 -14.01 10.76 -2.92
C GLY A 133 -13.41 9.74 -1.96
N GLY A 134 -14.26 9.00 -1.24
CA GLY A 134 -13.85 7.96 -0.30
C GLY A 134 -14.58 6.64 -0.47
N ILE A 135 -13.96 5.58 0.05
CA ILE A 135 -14.53 4.24 0.12
C ILE A 135 -14.07 3.54 1.41
N MET A 136 -14.94 2.72 1.97
CA MET A 136 -14.58 1.70 2.94
C MET A 136 -14.71 0.34 2.27
N MET A 137 -13.68 -0.48 2.35
CA MET A 137 -13.65 -1.83 1.78
C MET A 137 -13.46 -2.86 2.88
N VAL A 138 -14.10 -4.01 2.72
CA VAL A 138 -14.04 -5.13 3.66
C VAL A 138 -13.67 -6.39 2.90
N TRP A 139 -12.72 -7.14 3.44
CA TRP A 139 -12.32 -8.44 2.93
C TRP A 139 -12.89 -9.56 3.79
N GLY A 140 -12.98 -10.75 3.19
CA GLY A 140 -13.38 -11.96 3.86
C GLY A 140 -14.71 -12.52 3.37
N ASP A 141 -14.78 -13.83 3.34
CA ASP A 141 -16.01 -14.56 3.14
C ASP A 141 -16.69 -14.84 4.50
N TYR A 142 -18.00 -15.00 4.51
CA TYR A 142 -18.76 -15.25 5.75
C TYR A 142 -18.34 -16.57 6.45
N GLY A 143 -17.61 -17.47 5.76
CA GLY A 143 -17.19 -18.78 6.26
C GLY A 143 -15.82 -18.84 6.95
N ASP A 144 -14.86 -17.99 6.57
CA ASP A 144 -13.46 -18.05 7.05
C ASP A 144 -13.15 -17.02 8.15
N GLY A 145 -14.19 -16.54 8.83
CA GLY A 145 -14.06 -15.53 9.90
C GLY A 145 -13.86 -14.10 9.37
N GLY A 146 -14.14 -13.83 8.09
CA GLY A 146 -14.18 -12.48 7.54
C GLY A 146 -12.80 -11.82 7.41
N CYS A 147 -11.77 -12.59 7.05
CA CYS A 147 -10.40 -12.08 7.04
C CYS A 147 -9.50 -12.66 5.94
N VAL A 148 -8.53 -11.84 5.52
CA VAL A 148 -7.49 -12.25 4.57
C VAL A 148 -6.12 -12.23 5.24
N MET A 149 -5.31 -13.23 4.90
CA MET A 149 -4.03 -13.53 5.56
C MET A 149 -2.82 -13.26 4.67
N ASP A 150 -3.04 -12.78 3.45
CA ASP A 150 -1.97 -12.41 2.54
C ASP A 150 -1.29 -11.12 3.01
N ASP A 151 0.00 -10.98 2.71
CA ASP A 151 0.78 -9.81 3.11
C ASP A 151 0.29 -8.52 2.43
N VAL A 152 -0.13 -8.65 1.16
CA VAL A 152 -0.65 -7.56 0.34
C VAL A 152 -1.99 -7.97 -0.25
N ASN A 153 -3.00 -7.15 -0.01
CA ASN A 153 -4.36 -7.41 -0.47
C ASN A 153 -4.81 -6.34 -1.46
N VAL A 154 -5.47 -6.76 -2.53
CA VAL A 154 -5.99 -5.86 -3.58
C VAL A 154 -7.39 -5.41 -3.18
N GLY A 155 -7.59 -4.10 -3.00
CA GLY A 155 -8.91 -3.53 -2.70
C GLY A 155 -9.73 -3.28 -3.96
N GLY A 156 -9.07 -2.90 -5.04
CA GLY A 156 -9.68 -2.62 -6.33
C GLY A 156 -8.68 -2.01 -7.29
N TYR A 157 -9.16 -1.56 -8.44
CA TYR A 157 -8.35 -0.89 -9.45
C TYR A 157 -9.12 0.23 -10.14
N PHE A 158 -8.38 1.27 -10.53
CA PHE A 158 -8.87 2.35 -11.37
C PHE A 158 -8.46 2.07 -12.81
N TYR A 159 -9.43 1.96 -13.72
CA TYR A 159 -9.14 2.02 -15.15
C TYR A 159 -9.04 3.51 -15.53
N MET A 160 -7.84 3.96 -15.87
CA MET A 160 -7.56 5.40 -16.01
C MET A 160 -6.47 5.70 -17.03
N ALA A 161 -6.39 6.98 -17.41
CA ALA A 161 -5.27 7.55 -18.16
C ALA A 161 -4.88 8.90 -17.54
N ALA A 162 -3.60 9.26 -17.69
CA ALA A 162 -3.11 10.60 -17.40
C ALA A 162 -2.73 11.30 -18.70
N TYR A 163 -3.18 12.53 -18.91
CA TYR A 163 -2.92 13.30 -20.13
C TYR A 163 -1.84 14.37 -19.93
N GLU A 164 -1.60 14.75 -18.68
CA GLU A 164 -0.55 15.68 -18.26
C GLU A 164 0.21 15.10 -17.05
N PRO A 165 1.42 15.60 -16.76
CA PRO A 165 2.14 15.21 -15.55
C PRO A 165 1.31 15.45 -14.28
N ALA A 166 0.98 14.37 -13.57
CA ALA A 166 0.09 14.41 -12.42
C ALA A 166 0.33 13.23 -11.47
N PHE A 167 -0.24 13.32 -10.27
CA PHE A 167 -0.26 12.21 -9.33
C PHE A 167 -1.69 11.84 -8.93
N LEU A 168 -1.89 10.54 -8.72
CA LEU A 168 -3.03 9.99 -7.98
C LEU A 168 -2.50 9.59 -6.61
N ARG A 169 -3.13 10.06 -5.52
CA ARG A 169 -2.69 9.76 -4.16
C ARG A 169 -3.82 9.19 -3.31
N VAL A 170 -3.43 8.39 -2.33
CA VAL A 170 -4.31 7.97 -1.23
C VAL A 170 -4.38 9.10 -0.21
N ILE A 171 -5.60 9.40 0.26
CA ILE A 171 -5.86 10.40 1.31
C ILE A 171 -6.72 9.79 2.42
N PRO A 172 -6.85 10.43 3.60
CA PRO A 172 -7.89 10.09 4.56
C PRO A 172 -9.28 10.16 3.93
N ARG A 173 -10.19 9.30 4.39
CA ARG A 173 -11.55 9.28 3.85
C ARG A 173 -12.23 10.64 4.13
N PRO A 174 -12.77 11.34 3.11
CA PRO A 174 -13.22 12.73 3.26
C PRO A 174 -14.32 12.98 4.30
N VAL A 175 -15.20 11.99 4.51
CA VAL A 175 -16.38 12.15 5.40
C VAL A 175 -16.00 12.22 6.88
N ASP A 176 -14.96 11.49 7.28
CA ASP A 176 -14.52 11.39 8.68
C ASP A 176 -13.06 11.84 8.88
N GLN A 177 -12.35 12.15 7.80
CA GLN A 177 -10.95 12.57 7.77
C GLN A 177 -10.00 11.53 8.39
N VAL A 178 -10.33 10.24 8.26
CA VAL A 178 -9.54 9.15 8.83
C VAL A 178 -9.13 8.15 7.74
N LEU A 179 -7.82 7.89 7.66
CA LEU A 179 -7.24 6.74 6.98
C LEU A 179 -7.05 5.63 8.02
N LYS A 180 -7.70 4.47 7.84
CA LYS A 180 -7.57 3.36 8.79
C LYS A 180 -7.64 2.00 8.15
N VAL A 181 -7.02 1.04 8.82
CA VAL A 181 -7.09 -0.39 8.53
C VAL A 181 -7.69 -1.11 9.73
N SER A 182 -8.50 -2.14 9.50
CA SER A 182 -8.99 -3.04 10.54
C SER A 182 -8.35 -4.42 10.36
N ASN A 183 -7.87 -5.02 11.44
CA ASN A 183 -7.33 -6.37 11.43
C ASN A 183 -8.39 -7.42 11.83
N CYS A 184 -8.02 -8.70 11.79
CA CYS A 184 -8.93 -9.82 12.11
C CYS A 184 -9.42 -9.89 13.54
N SER A 185 -8.79 -9.17 14.46
CA SER A 185 -9.23 -9.06 15.84
C SER A 185 -10.17 -7.88 16.06
N SER A 186 -10.70 -7.30 14.97
CA SER A 186 -11.52 -6.07 15.00
C SER A 186 -10.80 -4.88 15.62
N VAL A 187 -9.46 -4.87 15.59
CA VAL A 187 -8.67 -3.73 16.04
C VAL A 187 -8.51 -2.77 14.86
N GLU A 188 -8.95 -1.53 15.06
CA GLU A 188 -8.74 -0.45 14.11
C GLU A 188 -7.39 0.23 14.35
N ILE A 189 -6.65 0.43 13.27
CA ILE A 189 -5.33 1.07 13.27
C ILE A 189 -5.44 2.30 12.38
N THR A 190 -5.36 3.47 13.01
CA THR A 190 -5.29 4.74 12.26
C THR A 190 -3.90 4.87 11.66
N LEU A 191 -3.87 5.24 10.38
CA LEU A 191 -2.66 5.41 9.60
C LEU A 191 -2.34 6.90 9.45
N ASN A 192 -1.05 7.22 9.45
CA ASN A 192 -0.55 8.54 9.15
C ASN A 192 -0.41 8.70 7.63
N GLU A 193 -1.17 9.61 7.02
CA GLU A 193 -1.13 9.85 5.57
C GLU A 193 0.30 10.01 5.02
N LEU A 194 1.17 10.76 5.72
CA LEU A 194 2.52 11.05 5.24
C LEU A 194 3.50 9.87 5.39
N ALA A 195 3.18 8.87 6.20
CA ALA A 195 4.07 7.74 6.47
C ALA A 195 3.53 6.39 5.95
N ASP A 196 2.21 6.30 5.78
CA ASP A 196 1.48 5.06 5.57
C ASP A 196 0.66 5.05 4.28
N ALA A 197 0.50 6.19 3.59
CA ALA A 197 -0.19 6.30 2.31
C ALA A 197 0.77 6.62 1.14
N GLY A 198 0.58 5.92 0.04
CA GLY A 198 1.35 6.09 -1.20
C GLY A 198 0.65 6.92 -2.26
N TYR A 199 1.40 7.23 -3.32
CA TYR A 199 0.89 7.88 -4.52
C TYR A 199 1.59 7.34 -5.78
N ALA A 200 0.88 7.38 -6.89
CA ALA A 200 1.40 7.08 -8.21
C ALA A 200 1.67 8.39 -8.96
N TRP A 201 2.77 8.47 -9.69
CA TRP A 201 3.13 9.62 -10.52
C TRP A 201 3.12 9.24 -12.00
N PHE A 202 2.51 10.09 -12.82
CA PHE A 202 2.43 9.91 -14.27
C PHE A 202 3.24 11.00 -14.95
N SER A 203 4.28 10.64 -15.70
CA SER A 203 5.11 11.58 -16.47
C SER A 203 6.06 10.86 -17.41
N ASP A 204 6.50 11.54 -18.47
CA ASP A 204 7.56 11.04 -19.36
C ASP A 204 8.98 11.43 -18.90
N THR A 205 9.10 12.14 -17.77
CA THR A 205 10.38 12.64 -17.24
C THR A 205 11.08 11.63 -16.33
N GLY A 206 10.51 10.44 -16.11
CA GLY A 206 11.06 9.41 -15.25
C GLY A 206 10.92 9.68 -13.74
N LEU A 207 10.07 10.64 -13.35
CA LEU A 207 9.74 10.85 -11.95
C LEU A 207 8.88 9.68 -11.44
N THR A 208 9.11 9.27 -10.20
CA THR A 208 8.44 8.13 -9.58
C THR A 208 7.45 8.59 -8.53
N GLY A 209 6.37 7.83 -8.35
CA GLY A 209 5.50 7.99 -7.18
C GLY A 209 6.21 7.55 -5.90
N CYS A 210 5.48 7.53 -4.79
CA CYS A 210 6.01 7.05 -3.52
C CYS A 210 5.38 5.73 -3.08
N ASN A 211 6.23 4.79 -2.70
CA ASN A 211 5.84 3.52 -2.08
C ASN A 211 6.13 3.55 -0.57
N PRO A 212 5.09 3.64 0.29
CA PRO A 212 5.25 3.76 1.74
C PRO A 212 5.79 2.47 2.40
N CYS A 213 5.91 1.37 1.65
CA CYS A 213 6.57 0.15 2.12
C CYS A 213 8.10 0.26 2.14
N ASN A 214 8.67 1.11 1.27
CA ASN A 214 10.12 1.32 1.19
C ASN A 214 10.59 2.40 2.16
N GLU A 215 9.85 3.50 2.22
CA GLU A 215 10.17 4.66 3.06
C GLU A 215 8.91 5.52 3.28
N PRO A 216 8.87 6.38 4.31
CA PRO A 216 7.76 7.31 4.50
C PRO A 216 7.59 8.26 3.30
N CYS A 217 6.36 8.40 2.81
CA CYS A 217 6.00 9.32 1.73
C CYS A 217 5.86 10.76 2.22
N MET A 218 6.92 11.29 2.84
CA MET A 218 6.97 12.68 3.31
C MET A 218 6.52 13.57 2.16
N GLY A 219 5.42 14.31 2.40
CA GLY A 219 4.66 14.92 1.32
C GLY A 219 5.56 15.68 0.36
N VAL A 220 5.38 15.45 -0.94
CA VAL A 220 5.87 16.39 -1.94
C VAL A 220 5.32 17.74 -1.50
N ALA A 221 6.20 18.70 -1.21
CA ALA A 221 5.77 20.02 -0.79
C ALA A 221 4.73 20.48 -1.80
N VAL A 222 3.46 20.60 -1.35
CA VAL A 222 2.39 21.02 -2.23
C VAL A 222 2.83 22.39 -2.71
N GLU A 223 3.17 22.52 -3.99
CA GLU A 223 3.52 23.84 -4.54
C GLU A 223 2.34 24.74 -4.17
N PRO A 224 2.59 25.88 -3.47
CA PRO A 224 1.51 26.72 -3.00
C PRO A 224 0.60 27.05 -4.17
N THR A 225 -0.63 26.54 -4.15
CA THR A 225 -1.63 26.89 -5.16
C THR A 225 -1.77 28.41 -5.18
N THR A 226 -2.20 28.97 -6.30
CA THR A 226 -2.31 30.43 -6.49
C THR A 226 -3.07 31.10 -5.34
N TRP A 227 -4.05 30.42 -4.74
CA TRP A 227 -4.76 30.86 -3.53
C TRP A 227 -3.92 30.86 -2.25
N SER A 228 -3.05 29.87 -2.06
CA SER A 228 -2.08 29.84 -0.95
C SER A 228 -1.00 30.91 -1.09
N ARG A 229 -0.58 31.23 -2.34
CA ARG A 229 0.33 32.37 -2.62
C ARG A 229 -0.31 33.72 -2.26
N ILE A 230 -1.58 33.92 -2.59
CA ILE A 230 -2.33 35.15 -2.25
C ILE A 230 -2.48 35.29 -0.73
N LYS A 231 -2.82 34.21 -0.01
CA LYS A 231 -2.94 34.28 1.46
C LYS A 231 -1.60 34.51 2.16
N ALA A 232 -0.50 33.97 1.64
CA ALA A 232 0.84 34.21 2.19
C ALA A 232 1.29 35.68 2.02
N GLN A 233 0.84 36.37 0.97
CA GLN A 233 1.19 37.78 0.72
C GLN A 233 0.39 38.79 1.56
N VAL A 234 -0.79 38.43 2.09
CA VAL A 234 -1.65 39.38 2.84
C VAL A 234 -1.23 39.56 4.31
N VAL A 235 -0.31 38.74 4.84
CA VAL A 235 0.11 38.83 6.26
C VAL A 235 1.20 39.89 6.50
N GLY A 236 1.69 40.58 5.46
CA GLY A 236 2.80 41.54 5.55
C GLY A 236 2.45 43.03 5.54
N GLY A 237 1.17 43.41 5.59
CA GLY A 237 0.73 44.81 5.49
C GLY A 237 0.29 45.43 6.82
N ARG A 238 1.22 46.00 7.59
CA ARG A 238 0.96 47.07 8.56
C ARG A 238 1.98 48.17 8.36
#